data_AF-A0A832VVV3-F1
#
_entry.id   AF-A0A832VVV3-F1
#
_cell.length_a   1.000
_cell.length_b   1.000
_cell.length_c   1.000
_cell.angle_alpha   90.00
_cell.angle_beta   90.00
_cell.angle_gamma   90.00
#
_symmetry.space_group_name_H-M   'P 1'
#
loop_
_entity.id
_entity.type
_entity.pdbx_description
1 polymer ?
#
loop_
_entity_poly.entity_id
_entity_poly.type
_entity_poly.pdbx_seq_one_letter_code
_entity_poly.pdbx_strand_id
1 'polypeptide(L)'
;MDGGGLMRAVMALSGGMDSTGLLMRLLADGYKVDCISYEYGQKHNIELERAKANIEYLNQHGIDVIHSIVDLSSAMGIFESALLKGGEDIPEGHYEQDQMKATVVPNRNAIFASILYGYALSIALRENTNVVIALGVHSGDHAIYPDCRPEFYSALEHAFIEGNWDSEKVSFHLPYIEGDKELILRDASLAIGALNLDFDVVFANTNTSYNPDEFGRSSGTSGADVERILAFHAIGRKDPVQYVNSWEDVLESALRTEASHKDKQYLDRLSDLQYQVTRKSATEPAFSGMYWDEKRHGNYRCICCDHLLFESKSKYDSGCGWPSFHTEHESSGILRIADNSLGHSRVEVKCASCDAHLGHVFEDGPADFGGERYCINSASMEFEEE
;
A
#
# COMPACT_ATOMS: atom_id res chain seq x y z
N MET A 1 17.54 -28.67 -2.83
CA MET A 1 18.05 -29.21 -1.54
C MET A 1 19.41 -28.58 -1.41
N ASP A 2 19.40 -27.35 -0.90
CA ASP A 2 20.52 -26.44 -1.07
C ASP A 2 21.34 -26.61 0.21
N GLY A 3 22.51 -27.21 0.04
CA GLY A 3 23.23 -27.87 1.12
C GLY A 3 23.67 -26.91 2.21
N GLY A 4 22.91 -26.83 3.30
CA GLY A 4 23.34 -26.49 4.67
C GLY A 4 24.17 -25.21 4.89
N GLY A 5 24.32 -24.36 3.88
CA GLY A 5 25.06 -23.11 3.94
C GLY A 5 24.30 -22.09 4.77
N LEU A 6 25.03 -21.35 5.61
CA LEU A 6 24.45 -20.24 6.38
C LEU A 6 23.91 -19.18 5.42
N MET A 7 22.60 -18.93 5.44
CA MET A 7 21.98 -17.88 4.64
C MET A 7 22.43 -16.51 5.16
N ARG A 8 22.95 -15.64 4.29
CA ARG A 8 23.48 -14.32 4.65
C ARG A 8 22.71 -13.21 3.95
N ALA A 9 22.31 -12.20 4.73
CA ALA A 9 21.64 -11.02 4.21
C ALA A 9 22.35 -9.75 4.70
N VAL A 10 22.38 -8.75 3.83
CA VAL A 10 22.73 -7.37 4.16
C VAL A 10 21.51 -6.52 3.85
N MET A 11 21.11 -5.63 4.75
CA MET A 11 19.93 -4.81 4.53
C MET A 11 20.07 -3.38 5.01
N ALA A 12 19.32 -2.47 4.38
CA ALA A 12 19.10 -1.15 4.95
C ALA A 12 18.08 -1.23 6.09
N LEU A 13 18.48 -0.79 7.29
CA LEU A 13 17.58 -0.64 8.43
C LEU A 13 17.36 0.85 8.69
N SER A 14 16.20 1.38 8.32
CA SER A 14 15.87 2.78 8.57
C SER A 14 15.39 3.03 9.99
N GLY A 15 14.83 2.02 10.66
CA GLY A 15 14.06 2.19 11.91
C GLY A 15 12.59 2.53 11.68
N GLY A 16 12.15 2.54 10.42
CA GLY A 16 10.75 2.57 10.04
C GLY A 16 10.10 1.18 10.06
N MET A 17 8.79 1.16 9.81
CA MET A 17 7.98 -0.05 9.80
C MET A 17 8.47 -1.08 8.79
N ASP A 18 8.74 -0.66 7.55
CA ASP A 18 8.95 -1.56 6.43
C ASP A 18 10.29 -2.31 6.55
N SER A 19 11.36 -1.58 6.87
CA SER A 19 12.68 -2.18 7.10
C SER A 19 12.71 -3.04 8.37
N THR A 20 11.95 -2.68 9.41
CA THR A 20 11.85 -3.50 10.62
C THR A 20 11.09 -4.80 10.34
N GLY A 21 9.96 -4.74 9.61
CA GLY A 21 9.20 -5.92 9.20
C GLY A 21 10.03 -6.87 8.35
N LEU A 22 10.81 -6.33 7.40
CA LEU A 22 11.76 -7.11 6.60
C LEU A 22 12.84 -7.78 7.46
N LEU A 23 13.40 -7.08 8.45
CA LEU A 23 14.38 -7.66 9.36
C LEU A 23 13.81 -8.88 10.08
N MET A 24 12.59 -8.76 10.62
CA MET A 24 11.92 -9.88 11.29
C MET A 24 11.73 -11.07 10.35
N ARG A 25 11.28 -10.83 9.11
CA ARG A 25 11.12 -11.87 8.07
C ARG A 25 12.43 -12.60 7.79
N LEU A 26 13.52 -11.87 7.53
CA LEU A 26 14.83 -12.46 7.26
C LEU A 26 15.34 -13.30 8.44
N LEU A 27 15.17 -12.80 9.67
CA LEU A 27 15.57 -13.53 10.87
C LEU A 27 14.73 -14.81 11.04
N ALA A 28 13.42 -14.75 10.80
CA ALA A 28 12.53 -15.90 10.87
C ALA A 28 12.83 -16.95 9.78
N ASP A 29 13.33 -16.53 8.63
CA ASP A 29 13.86 -17.44 7.60
C ASP A 29 15.20 -18.07 7.97
N GLY A 30 15.86 -17.60 9.03
CA GLY A 30 17.16 -18.13 9.47
C GLY A 30 18.36 -17.48 8.80
N TYR A 31 18.20 -16.29 8.22
CA TYR A 31 19.34 -15.49 7.74
C TYR A 31 20.16 -14.96 8.92
N LYS A 32 21.48 -14.97 8.77
CA LYS A 32 22.36 -14.12 9.57
C LYS A 32 22.46 -12.75 8.89
N VAL A 33 21.97 -11.71 9.56
CA VAL A 33 21.72 -10.39 8.96
C VAL A 33 22.73 -9.35 9.45
N ASP A 34 23.28 -8.58 8.52
CA ASP A 34 24.02 -7.35 8.81
C ASP A 34 23.17 -6.15 8.34
N CYS A 35 22.79 -5.28 9.28
CA CYS A 35 22.00 -4.08 9.05
C CYS A 35 22.89 -2.84 8.91
N ILE A 36 22.63 -2.02 7.90
CA ILE A 36 23.21 -0.70 7.73
C ILE A 36 22.11 0.35 7.86
N SER A 37 22.30 1.33 8.76
CA SER A 37 21.52 2.56 8.77
C SER A 37 22.34 3.71 8.22
N TYR A 38 21.66 4.68 7.60
CA TYR A 38 22.31 5.85 7.01
C TYR A 38 21.96 7.12 7.80
N GLU A 39 22.98 7.83 8.26
CA GLU A 39 22.85 9.21 8.73
C GLU A 39 23.22 10.13 7.57
N TYR A 40 22.25 10.74 6.91
CA TYR A 40 22.49 11.54 5.70
C TYR A 40 22.09 13.01 5.86
N GLY A 41 21.92 13.47 7.10
CA GLY A 41 21.49 14.83 7.41
C GLY A 41 19.97 15.00 7.50
N GLN A 42 19.23 13.91 7.73
CA GLN A 42 17.80 13.98 8.00
C GLN A 42 17.48 14.91 9.19
N LYS A 43 16.33 15.61 9.14
CA LYS A 43 15.91 16.60 10.16
C LYS A 43 15.92 16.05 11.60
N HIS A 44 15.58 14.77 11.78
CA HIS A 44 15.56 14.10 13.08
C HIS A 44 16.29 12.75 13.05
N ASN A 45 17.06 12.45 14.10
CA ASN A 45 17.75 11.17 14.26
C ASN A 45 16.90 10.11 14.99
N ILE A 46 15.59 10.38 15.20
CA ILE A 46 14.66 9.50 15.92
C ILE A 46 14.65 8.10 15.30
N GLU A 47 14.63 8.02 13.97
CA GLU A 47 14.63 6.76 13.23
C GLU A 47 15.85 5.87 13.55
N LEU A 48 17.04 6.47 13.68
CA LEU A 48 18.25 5.74 14.06
C LEU A 48 18.18 5.22 15.50
N GLU A 49 17.60 5.99 16.42
CA GLU A 49 17.37 5.54 17.80
C GLU A 49 16.35 4.41 17.87
N ARG A 50 15.30 4.45 17.03
CA ARG A 50 14.32 3.37 16.87
C ARG A 50 14.94 2.09 16.31
N ALA A 51 15.78 2.22 15.28
CA ALA A 51 16.56 1.10 14.75
C ALA A 51 17.42 0.45 15.85
N LYS A 52 18.19 1.24 16.62
CA LYS A 52 19.00 0.75 17.74
C LYS A 52 18.15 0.05 18.81
N ALA A 53 17.00 0.62 19.18
CA ALA A 53 16.11 0.03 20.18
C ALA A 53 15.61 -1.36 19.76
N ASN A 54 15.29 -1.55 18.48
CA ASN A 54 14.91 -2.87 17.96
C ASN A 54 16.08 -3.86 17.95
N ILE A 55 17.28 -3.42 17.59
CA ILE A 55 18.49 -4.26 17.67
C ILE A 55 18.78 -4.67 19.12
N GLU A 56 18.65 -3.75 20.09
CA GLU A 56 18.80 -4.07 21.50
C GLU A 56 17.75 -5.07 21.98
N TYR A 57 16.49 -4.90 21.58
CA TYR A 57 15.41 -5.83 21.89
C TYR A 57 15.68 -7.24 21.35
N LEU A 58 16.15 -7.35 20.10
CA LEU A 58 16.56 -8.63 19.50
C LEU A 58 17.71 -9.29 20.29
N ASN A 59 18.74 -8.51 20.64
CA ASN A 59 19.87 -9.00 21.43
C ASN A 59 19.44 -9.53 22.81
N GLN A 60 18.49 -8.86 23.47
CA GLN A 60 17.92 -9.33 24.75
C GLN A 60 17.20 -10.68 24.63
N HIS A 61 16.73 -11.02 23.42
CA HIS A 61 16.09 -12.31 23.12
C HIS A 61 17.06 -13.32 22.49
N GLY A 62 18.37 -13.06 22.52
CA GLY A 62 19.41 -13.96 22.03
C GLY A 62 19.53 -14.00 20.51
N ILE A 63 18.98 -13.01 19.80
CA ILE A 63 19.09 -12.86 18.35
C ILE A 63 20.16 -11.81 18.05
N ASP A 64 21.32 -12.26 17.57
CA ASP A 64 22.45 -11.38 17.25
C ASP A 64 22.31 -10.81 15.83
N VAL A 65 22.30 -9.48 15.75
CA VAL A 65 22.25 -8.72 14.48
C VAL A 65 23.36 -7.68 14.49
N ILE A 66 24.21 -7.72 13.47
CA ILE A 66 25.26 -6.71 13.29
C ILE A 66 24.58 -5.44 12.80
N HIS A 67 24.71 -4.33 13.54
CA HIS A 67 24.16 -3.03 13.14
C HIS A 67 25.27 -1.99 13.04
N SER A 68 25.40 -1.39 11.86
CA SER A 68 26.35 -0.30 11.59
C SER A 68 25.61 0.96 11.13
N ILE A 69 26.10 2.12 11.55
CA ILE A 69 25.60 3.42 11.07
C ILE A 69 26.67 4.04 10.18
N VAL A 70 26.27 4.37 8.95
CA VAL A 70 27.13 5.03 7.96
C VAL A 70 26.73 6.50 7.88
N ASP A 71 27.68 7.39 8.20
CA ASP A 71 27.52 8.83 8.05
C ASP A 71 27.79 9.25 6.60
N LEU A 72 26.75 9.74 5.95
CA LEU A 72 26.73 10.31 4.60
C LEU A 72 26.40 11.80 4.60
N SER A 73 26.28 12.44 5.77
CA SER A 73 25.86 13.84 5.91
C SER A 73 26.69 14.80 5.07
N SER A 74 28.02 14.57 5.01
CA SER A 74 28.94 15.38 4.20
C SER A 74 28.68 15.27 2.69
N ALA A 75 28.42 14.05 2.21
CA ALA A 75 28.17 13.80 0.78
C ALA A 75 26.77 14.24 0.38
N MET A 76 25.78 14.04 1.25
CA MET A 76 24.37 14.33 0.98
C MET A 76 24.04 15.82 1.17
N GLY A 77 24.82 16.55 1.96
CA GLY A 77 24.67 17.99 2.17
C GLY A 77 24.90 18.86 0.92
N ILE A 78 25.34 18.28 -0.21
CA ILE A 78 25.44 18.98 -1.50
C ILE A 78 24.11 19.01 -2.27
N PHE A 79 23.12 18.20 -1.86
CA PHE A 79 21.82 18.10 -2.53
C PHE A 79 20.83 19.10 -1.93
N GLU A 80 19.91 19.62 -2.75
CA GLU A 80 18.79 20.46 -2.32
C GLU A 80 17.56 19.57 -2.04
N SER A 81 17.07 19.52 -0.79
CA SER A 81 15.85 18.77 -0.42
C SER A 81 15.26 19.25 0.92
N ALA A 82 13.94 19.22 1.05
CA ALA A 82 13.21 19.61 2.26
C ALA A 82 13.45 18.67 3.47
N LEU A 83 13.91 17.43 3.22
CA LEU A 83 14.22 16.45 4.27
C LEU A 83 15.61 16.65 4.89
N LEU A 84 16.46 17.48 4.28
CA LEU A 84 17.78 17.81 4.80
C LEU A 84 17.70 19.02 5.75
N LYS A 85 18.67 19.15 6.66
CA LYS A 85 18.78 20.32 7.54
C LYS A 85 18.78 21.63 6.74
N GLY A 86 17.76 22.46 6.96
CA GLY A 86 17.56 23.76 6.29
C GLY A 86 16.43 23.80 5.26
N GLY A 87 15.74 22.69 5.02
CA GLY A 87 14.58 22.61 4.11
C GLY A 87 13.26 23.16 4.69
N GLU A 88 12.35 23.61 3.81
CA GLU A 88 11.02 24.13 4.16
C GLU A 88 10.14 23.11 4.93
N ASP A 89 9.04 23.60 5.53
CA ASP A 89 8.09 22.76 6.27
C ASP A 89 7.40 21.73 5.35
N ILE A 90 7.19 20.52 5.88
CA ILE A 90 6.58 19.42 5.13
C ILE A 90 5.06 19.68 5.04
N PRO A 91 4.46 19.66 3.84
CA PRO A 91 3.04 19.93 3.68
C PRO A 91 2.14 18.86 4.36
N GLU A 92 1.00 19.30 4.88
CA GLU A 92 -0.03 18.46 5.52
C GLU A 92 -1.06 18.00 4.48
N GLY A 93 -1.43 16.70 4.47
CA GLY A 93 -2.45 16.15 3.57
C GLY A 93 -2.06 14.82 2.94
N HIS A 94 -2.97 14.29 2.09
CA HIS A 94 -2.70 13.09 1.29
C HIS A 94 -1.67 13.34 0.20
N TYR A 95 -1.01 12.27 -0.22
CA TYR A 95 0.05 12.19 -1.24
C TYR A 95 -0.32 12.90 -2.56
N GLU A 96 -0.16 14.23 -2.65
CA GLU A 96 -0.26 14.97 -3.91
C GLU A 96 1.13 15.12 -4.56
N GLN A 97 1.27 14.62 -5.80
CA GLN A 97 2.54 14.52 -6.54
C GLN A 97 3.41 15.79 -6.55
N ASP A 98 2.81 16.99 -6.50
CA ASP A 98 3.56 18.25 -6.59
C ASP A 98 4.09 18.75 -5.24
N GLN A 99 3.40 18.48 -4.13
CA GLN A 99 3.89 18.81 -2.78
C GLN A 99 5.06 17.90 -2.35
N MET A 100 5.13 16.71 -2.93
CA MET A 100 6.09 15.68 -2.56
C MET A 100 7.48 15.81 -3.18
N LYS A 101 7.60 16.42 -4.37
CA LYS A 101 8.90 16.64 -5.03
C LYS A 101 9.89 17.37 -4.13
N ALA A 102 9.40 18.26 -3.26
CA ALA A 102 10.21 18.99 -2.29
C ALA A 102 10.90 18.06 -1.26
N THR A 103 10.30 16.92 -0.92
CA THR A 103 10.84 15.94 0.05
C THR A 103 11.73 14.88 -0.59
N VAL A 104 11.87 14.86 -1.91
CA VAL A 104 12.71 13.87 -2.59
C VAL A 104 14.18 14.28 -2.43
N VAL A 105 15.01 13.37 -1.94
CA VAL A 105 16.47 13.50 -2.07
C VAL A 105 16.84 12.78 -3.37
N PRO A 106 17.33 13.50 -4.40
CA PRO A 106 17.61 12.88 -5.69
C PRO A 106 18.57 11.69 -5.56
N ASN A 107 18.22 10.57 -6.19
CA ASN A 107 19.08 9.38 -6.31
C ASN A 107 19.51 8.74 -4.96
N ARG A 108 18.77 9.01 -3.87
CA ARG A 108 19.10 8.52 -2.53
C ARG A 108 19.17 7.00 -2.47
N ASN A 109 18.17 6.30 -3.02
CA ASN A 109 18.11 4.84 -2.93
C ASN A 109 19.24 4.19 -3.74
N ALA A 110 19.66 4.79 -4.86
CA ALA A 110 20.81 4.31 -5.63
C ALA A 110 22.11 4.39 -4.81
N ILE A 111 22.32 5.50 -4.09
CA ILE A 111 23.50 5.71 -3.24
C ILE A 111 23.52 4.67 -2.11
N PHE A 112 22.39 4.50 -1.42
CA PHE A 112 22.26 3.50 -0.36
C PHE A 112 22.49 2.08 -0.89
N ALA A 113 21.83 1.72 -1.98
CA ALA A 113 21.99 0.42 -2.62
C ALA A 113 23.44 0.17 -3.07
N SER A 114 24.15 1.19 -3.56
CA SER A 114 25.56 1.07 -3.94
C SER A 114 26.45 0.76 -2.74
N ILE A 115 26.18 1.38 -1.57
CA ILE A 115 26.91 1.10 -0.33
C ILE A 115 26.58 -0.30 0.18
N LEU A 116 25.29 -0.69 0.20
CA LEU A 116 24.88 -2.06 0.57
C LEU A 116 25.55 -3.09 -0.33
N TYR A 117 25.61 -2.85 -1.64
CA TYR A 117 26.22 -3.76 -2.59
C TYR A 117 27.71 -3.93 -2.34
N GLY A 118 28.46 -2.84 -2.17
CA GLY A 118 29.89 -2.92 -1.84
C GLY A 118 30.14 -3.67 -0.53
N TYR A 119 29.28 -3.47 0.48
CA TYR A 119 29.39 -4.17 1.75
C TYR A 119 29.02 -5.66 1.64
N ALA A 120 27.93 -5.98 0.94
CA ALA A 120 27.49 -7.35 0.68
C ALA A 120 28.54 -8.14 -0.09
N LEU A 121 29.14 -7.55 -1.12
CA LEU A 121 30.24 -8.17 -1.87
C LEU A 121 31.46 -8.42 -0.98
N SER A 122 31.82 -7.47 -0.11
CA SER A 122 32.89 -7.64 0.88
C SER A 122 32.63 -8.82 1.82
N ILE A 123 31.39 -8.97 2.32
CA ILE A 123 30.98 -10.12 3.14
C ILE A 123 31.04 -11.41 2.33
N ALA A 124 30.50 -11.41 1.11
CA ALA A 124 30.46 -12.57 0.22
C ALA A 124 31.86 -13.11 -0.07
N LEU A 125 32.83 -12.22 -0.30
CA LEU A 125 34.23 -12.56 -0.53
C LEU A 125 34.92 -13.03 0.76
N ARG A 126 34.72 -12.32 1.88
CA ARG A 126 35.36 -12.63 3.17
C ARG A 126 34.89 -13.97 3.74
N GLU A 127 33.62 -14.29 3.57
CA GLU A 127 32.98 -15.49 4.13
C GLU A 127 32.82 -16.61 3.09
N ASN A 128 33.18 -16.33 1.83
CA ASN A 128 33.02 -17.22 0.68
C ASN A 128 31.61 -17.84 0.59
N THR A 129 30.60 -16.98 0.61
CA THR A 129 29.18 -17.36 0.58
C THR A 129 28.39 -16.40 -0.30
N ASN A 130 27.19 -16.80 -0.70
CA ASN A 130 26.27 -15.91 -1.39
C ASN A 130 25.56 -15.00 -0.36
N VAL A 131 25.36 -13.75 -0.72
CA VAL A 131 24.74 -12.74 0.13
C VAL A 131 23.57 -12.09 -0.61
N VAL A 132 22.41 -12.01 0.04
CA VAL A 132 21.28 -11.25 -0.49
C VAL A 132 21.29 -9.82 0.06
N ILE A 133 21.06 -8.84 -0.81
CA ILE A 133 20.76 -7.47 -0.42
C ILE A 133 19.25 -7.35 -0.28
N ALA A 134 18.78 -7.11 0.93
CA ALA A 134 17.36 -7.00 1.21
C ALA A 134 16.95 -5.54 1.45
N LEU A 135 15.87 -5.11 0.80
CA LEU A 135 15.30 -3.77 0.95
C LEU A 135 13.78 -3.84 1.12
N GLY A 136 13.25 -3.06 2.07
CA GLY A 136 11.83 -3.01 2.40
C GLY A 136 11.01 -2.10 1.47
N VAL A 137 11.28 -2.13 0.17
CA VAL A 137 10.60 -1.30 -0.83
C VAL A 137 9.26 -1.92 -1.19
N HIS A 138 8.24 -1.09 -1.41
CA HIS A 138 6.87 -1.53 -1.69
C HIS A 138 6.13 -0.68 -2.72
N SER A 139 5.00 -1.18 -3.20
CA SER A 139 4.24 -0.59 -4.30
C SER A 139 3.74 0.84 -4.02
N GLY A 140 3.40 1.13 -2.75
CA GLY A 140 3.04 2.49 -2.31
C GLY A 140 4.09 3.55 -2.65
N ASP A 141 5.38 3.19 -2.68
CA ASP A 141 6.44 4.14 -3.02
C ASP A 141 6.54 4.42 -4.53
N HIS A 142 6.04 3.53 -5.40
CA HIS A 142 6.24 3.61 -6.86
C HIS A 142 5.62 4.86 -7.49
N ALA A 143 4.50 5.32 -6.91
CA ALA A 143 3.76 6.49 -7.38
C ALA A 143 4.56 7.79 -7.19
N ILE A 144 5.51 7.79 -6.25
CA ILE A 144 6.20 8.98 -5.74
C ILE A 144 7.68 8.95 -6.10
N TYR A 145 8.32 7.80 -5.91
CA TYR A 145 9.76 7.60 -6.01
C TYR A 145 10.08 6.71 -7.21
N PRO A 146 10.61 7.28 -8.31
CA PRO A 146 11.07 6.49 -9.45
C PRO A 146 12.14 5.47 -9.06
N ASP A 147 12.94 5.76 -8.03
CA ASP A 147 14.00 4.92 -7.48
C ASP A 147 13.52 3.86 -6.47
N CYS A 148 12.20 3.62 -6.41
CA CYS A 148 11.60 2.47 -5.73
C CYS A 148 11.02 1.42 -6.69
N ARG A 149 11.03 1.66 -8.00
CA ARG A 149 10.32 0.82 -8.98
C ARG A 149 11.09 -0.45 -9.35
N PRO A 150 10.40 -1.54 -9.75
CA PRO A 150 11.05 -2.78 -10.20
C PRO A 150 12.05 -2.56 -11.34
N GLU A 151 11.70 -1.72 -12.32
CA GLU A 151 12.56 -1.45 -13.48
C GLU A 151 13.84 -0.73 -13.07
N PHE A 152 13.76 0.13 -12.05
CA PHE A 152 14.93 0.82 -11.51
C PHE A 152 15.87 -0.17 -10.83
N TYR A 153 15.37 -1.05 -9.96
CA TYR A 153 16.20 -2.06 -9.30
C TYR A 153 16.79 -3.07 -10.28
N SER A 154 16.05 -3.46 -11.32
CA SER A 154 16.58 -4.31 -12.40
C SER A 154 17.73 -3.64 -13.14
N ALA A 155 17.59 -2.36 -13.49
CA ALA A 155 18.66 -1.59 -14.14
C ALA A 155 19.88 -1.40 -13.22
N LEU A 156 19.64 -1.18 -11.92
CA LEU A 156 20.69 -1.01 -10.93
C LEU A 156 21.47 -2.31 -10.69
N GLU A 157 20.76 -3.44 -10.56
CA GLU A 157 21.37 -4.77 -10.44
C GLU A 157 22.24 -5.09 -11.66
N HIS A 158 21.74 -4.81 -12.87
CA HIS A 158 22.53 -4.98 -14.09
C HIS A 158 23.82 -4.13 -14.06
N ALA A 159 23.73 -2.87 -13.64
CA ALA A 159 24.90 -2.00 -13.52
C ALA A 159 25.92 -2.54 -12.50
N PHE A 160 25.46 -3.11 -11.37
CA PHE A 160 26.35 -3.72 -10.38
C PHE A 160 27.01 -5.00 -10.88
N ILE A 161 26.29 -5.82 -11.64
CA ILE A 161 26.81 -7.03 -12.27
C ILE A 161 27.96 -6.71 -13.23
N GLU A 162 27.74 -5.74 -14.12
CA GLU A 162 28.76 -5.32 -15.11
C GLU A 162 29.96 -4.61 -14.46
N GLY A 163 29.71 -3.89 -13.36
CA GLY A 163 30.72 -3.05 -12.71
C GLY A 163 31.67 -3.77 -11.76
N ASN A 164 31.42 -5.02 -11.39
CA ASN A 164 32.14 -5.70 -10.30
C ASN A 164 32.48 -7.16 -10.63
N TRP A 165 33.67 -7.58 -10.20
CA TRP A 165 34.05 -9.00 -10.17
C TRP A 165 33.28 -9.72 -9.06
N ASP A 166 33.05 -11.04 -9.25
CA ASP A 166 32.34 -11.91 -8.32
C ASP A 166 30.89 -11.45 -8.03
N SER A 167 30.29 -10.70 -8.95
CA SER A 167 28.93 -10.16 -8.80
C SER A 167 27.86 -11.25 -8.72
N GLU A 168 28.13 -12.45 -9.22
CA GLU A 168 27.24 -13.60 -9.11
C GLU A 168 27.01 -14.08 -7.66
N LYS A 169 27.83 -13.61 -6.70
CA LYS A 169 27.68 -13.91 -5.27
C LYS A 169 26.68 -13.00 -4.55
N VAL A 170 26.22 -11.94 -5.20
CA VAL A 170 25.34 -10.93 -4.60
C VAL A 170 24.07 -10.79 -5.46
N SER A 171 22.91 -10.74 -4.81
CA SER A 171 21.61 -10.59 -5.50
C SER A 171 20.65 -9.75 -4.68
N PHE A 172 19.65 -9.14 -5.32
CA PHE A 172 18.59 -8.43 -4.61
C PHE A 172 17.47 -9.35 -4.12
N HIS A 173 16.93 -9.03 -2.94
CA HIS A 173 15.73 -9.64 -2.37
C HIS A 173 14.74 -8.54 -1.96
N LEU A 174 13.68 -8.38 -2.75
CA LEU A 174 12.69 -7.30 -2.62
C LEU A 174 11.29 -7.90 -2.43
N PRO A 175 11.01 -8.55 -1.27
CA PRO A 175 9.82 -9.38 -1.10
C PRO A 175 8.50 -8.59 -1.12
N TYR A 176 8.56 -7.28 -0.91
CA TYR A 176 7.38 -6.43 -0.78
C TYR A 176 7.17 -5.49 -1.97
N ILE A 177 7.96 -5.60 -3.04
CA ILE A 177 7.95 -4.62 -4.14
C ILE A 177 6.58 -4.48 -4.82
N GLU A 178 5.82 -5.57 -4.92
CA GLU A 178 4.43 -5.59 -5.43
C GLU A 178 3.38 -5.51 -4.31
N GLY A 179 3.82 -5.44 -3.04
CA GLY A 179 2.97 -5.44 -1.86
C GLY A 179 2.70 -4.05 -1.30
N ASP A 180 1.85 -3.99 -0.28
CA ASP A 180 1.54 -2.78 0.48
C ASP A 180 1.94 -2.92 1.95
N LYS A 181 1.66 -1.88 2.74
CA LYS A 181 1.94 -1.86 4.18
C LYS A 181 1.15 -2.91 4.96
N GLU A 182 -0.03 -3.29 4.50
CA GLU A 182 -0.81 -4.36 5.13
C GLU A 182 -0.09 -5.70 4.97
N LEU A 183 0.38 -6.03 3.76
CA LEU A 183 1.15 -7.25 3.50
C LEU A 183 2.39 -7.33 4.39
N ILE A 184 3.15 -6.22 4.50
CA ILE A 184 4.34 -6.14 5.35
C ILE A 184 4.00 -6.48 6.80
N LEU A 185 2.93 -5.89 7.36
CA LEU A 185 2.54 -6.14 8.74
C LEU A 185 2.06 -7.58 8.97
N ARG A 186 1.32 -8.15 8.00
CA ARG A 186 0.87 -9.55 8.07
C ARG A 186 2.06 -10.51 8.04
N ASP A 187 3.03 -10.31 7.16
CA ASP A 187 4.24 -11.13 7.09
C ASP A 187 5.10 -10.97 8.35
N ALA A 188 5.31 -9.71 8.79
CA ALA A 188 6.03 -9.44 10.03
C ALA A 188 5.35 -10.08 11.25
N SER A 189 4.02 -10.12 11.31
CA SER A 189 3.29 -10.80 12.39
C SER A 189 3.61 -12.29 12.47
N LEU A 190 3.66 -12.97 11.32
CA LEU A 190 4.06 -14.39 11.24
C LEU A 190 5.51 -14.58 11.65
N ALA A 191 6.41 -13.72 11.16
CA ALA A 191 7.83 -13.78 11.44
C ALA A 191 8.16 -13.54 12.94
N ILE A 192 7.56 -12.51 13.54
CA ILE A 192 7.69 -12.18 14.96
C ILE A 192 7.18 -13.34 15.82
N GLY A 193 6.05 -13.95 15.44
CA GLY A 193 5.52 -15.14 16.10
C GLY A 193 6.49 -16.34 16.04
N ALA A 194 7.12 -16.58 14.89
CA ALA A 194 8.12 -17.63 14.72
C ALA A 194 9.40 -17.38 15.54
N LEU A 195 9.76 -16.11 15.74
CA LEU A 195 10.90 -15.69 16.57
C LEU A 195 10.57 -15.64 18.07
N ASN A 196 9.31 -15.87 18.46
CA ASN A 196 8.83 -15.74 19.83
C ASN A 196 9.12 -14.35 20.44
N LEU A 197 8.89 -13.30 19.65
CA LEU A 197 9.04 -11.90 20.02
C LEU A 197 7.67 -11.24 20.25
N ASP A 198 7.66 -10.09 20.92
CA ASP A 198 6.46 -9.28 21.13
C ASP A 198 6.27 -8.29 19.98
N PHE A 199 5.15 -8.42 19.26
CA PHE A 199 4.81 -7.58 18.11
C PHE A 199 4.68 -6.10 18.48
N ASP A 200 4.06 -5.81 19.63
CA ASP A 200 3.79 -4.43 20.04
C ASP A 200 5.09 -3.74 20.44
N VAL A 201 6.03 -4.45 21.07
CA VAL A 201 7.36 -3.91 21.38
C VAL A 201 8.16 -3.62 20.10
N VAL A 202 8.19 -4.57 19.16
CA VAL A 202 8.92 -4.41 17.88
C VAL A 202 8.42 -3.17 17.12
N PHE A 203 7.11 -3.00 16.99
CA PHE A 203 6.54 -1.90 16.23
C PHE A 203 6.42 -0.59 17.03
N ALA A 204 6.39 -0.61 18.37
CA ALA A 204 6.55 0.59 19.19
C ALA A 204 7.95 1.21 19.03
N ASN A 205 8.95 0.37 18.74
CA ASN A 205 10.31 0.76 18.45
C ASN A 205 10.53 1.14 16.98
N THR A 206 9.52 1.72 16.31
CA THR A 206 9.66 2.23 14.93
C THR A 206 9.23 3.69 14.81
N ASN A 207 9.70 4.38 13.77
CA ASN A 207 9.19 5.69 13.38
C ASN A 207 8.87 5.71 11.89
N THR A 208 7.63 6.06 11.55
CA THR A 208 7.20 6.24 10.15
C THR A 208 6.84 7.70 9.86
N SER A 209 6.52 8.50 10.89
CA SER A 209 6.15 9.91 10.75
C SER A 209 7.30 10.74 10.18
N TYR A 210 7.00 11.54 9.16
CA TYR A 210 7.92 12.56 8.63
C TYR A 210 7.91 13.87 9.42
N ASN A 211 6.88 14.10 10.24
CA ASN A 211 6.69 15.31 11.04
C ASN A 211 6.38 14.98 12.52
N PRO A 212 7.23 14.21 13.21
CA PRO A 212 7.02 13.93 14.63
C PRO A 212 7.11 15.22 15.46
N ASP A 213 6.42 15.25 16.60
CA ASP A 213 6.52 16.37 17.54
C ASP A 213 7.88 16.40 18.28
N GLU A 214 8.08 17.40 19.14
CA GLU A 214 9.31 17.55 19.93
C GLU A 214 9.60 16.37 20.88
N PHE A 215 8.60 15.54 21.17
CA PHE A 215 8.72 14.33 21.99
C PHE A 215 8.87 13.06 21.14
N GLY A 216 8.90 13.18 19.81
CA GLY A 216 9.01 12.08 18.88
C GLY A 216 7.71 11.30 18.67
N ARG A 217 6.55 11.89 18.99
CA ARG A 217 5.24 11.29 18.73
C ARG A 217 4.81 11.58 17.28
N SER A 218 4.21 10.60 16.63
CA SER A 218 3.66 10.74 15.28
C SER A 218 2.54 11.78 15.25
N SER A 219 2.53 12.63 14.22
CA SER A 219 1.45 13.62 14.06
C SER A 219 0.10 12.95 13.77
N GLY A 220 0.13 11.83 13.04
CA GLY A 220 -1.07 11.14 12.59
C GLY A 220 -1.69 11.76 11.33
N THR A 221 -1.04 12.75 10.72
CA THR A 221 -1.57 13.53 9.60
C THR A 221 -0.70 13.52 8.35
N SER A 222 0.56 13.09 8.45
CA SER A 222 1.40 12.91 7.27
C SER A 222 0.91 11.72 6.43
N GLY A 223 1.19 11.72 5.12
CA GLY A 223 0.85 10.58 4.26
C GLY A 223 1.40 9.24 4.80
N ALA A 224 2.63 9.24 5.31
CA ALA A 224 3.25 8.06 5.90
C ALA A 224 2.54 7.59 7.18
N ASP A 225 2.04 8.52 8.00
CA ASP A 225 1.22 8.17 9.16
C ASP A 225 -0.12 7.57 8.74
N VAL A 226 -0.80 8.16 7.75
CA VAL A 226 -2.10 7.70 7.27
C VAL A 226 -2.01 6.26 6.75
N GLU A 227 -1.03 5.95 5.90
CA GLU A 227 -0.85 4.58 5.39
C GLU A 227 -0.56 3.58 6.51
N ARG A 228 0.27 3.97 7.48
CA ARG A 228 0.59 3.11 8.62
C ARG A 228 -0.65 2.84 9.48
N ILE A 229 -1.40 3.89 9.83
CA ILE A 229 -2.65 3.78 10.60
C ILE A 229 -3.62 2.83 9.91
N LEU A 230 -3.83 3.01 8.60
CA LEU A 230 -4.72 2.17 7.80
C LEU A 230 -4.23 0.72 7.73
N ALA A 231 -2.93 0.48 7.59
CA ALA A 231 -2.36 -0.86 7.59
C ALA A 231 -2.55 -1.58 8.93
N PHE A 232 -2.33 -0.91 10.06
CA PHE A 232 -2.62 -1.47 11.40
C PHE A 232 -4.11 -1.76 11.58
N HIS A 233 -4.98 -0.84 11.14
CA HIS A 233 -6.41 -1.04 11.16
C HIS A 233 -6.85 -2.25 10.32
N ALA A 234 -6.28 -2.44 9.13
CA ALA A 234 -6.60 -3.55 8.23
C ALA A 234 -6.25 -4.93 8.80
N ILE A 235 -5.22 -5.00 9.65
CA ILE A 235 -4.90 -6.24 10.41
C ILE A 235 -5.68 -6.36 11.73
N GLY A 236 -6.61 -5.45 12.00
CA GLY A 236 -7.45 -5.46 13.20
C GLY A 236 -6.72 -5.09 14.49
N ARG A 237 -5.63 -4.31 14.39
CA ARG A 237 -4.80 -3.92 15.55
C ARG A 237 -4.72 -2.40 15.69
N LYS A 238 -4.53 -1.96 16.93
CA LYS A 238 -4.12 -0.59 17.23
C LYS A 238 -2.62 -0.48 17.03
N ASP A 239 -2.17 0.60 16.41
CA ASP A 239 -0.74 0.85 16.25
C ASP A 239 -0.08 1.16 17.61
N PRO A 240 1.03 0.48 17.97
CA PRO A 240 1.69 0.66 19.25
C PRO A 240 2.56 1.93 19.34
N VAL A 241 2.77 2.69 18.26
CA VAL A 241 3.47 3.98 18.35
C VAL A 241 2.62 5.02 19.07
N GLN A 242 3.29 6.05 19.60
CA GLN A 242 2.61 7.17 20.23
C GLN A 242 2.23 8.23 19.19
N TYR A 243 0.96 8.61 19.20
CA TYR A 243 0.45 9.73 18.42
C TYR A 243 0.27 10.97 19.30
N VAL A 244 0.25 12.14 18.66
CA VAL A 244 -0.10 13.40 19.33
C VAL A 244 -1.55 13.37 19.83
N ASN A 245 -2.47 12.84 19.02
CA ASN A 245 -3.88 12.65 19.34
C ASN A 245 -4.20 11.19 19.74
N SER A 246 -5.44 10.92 20.13
CA SER A 246 -5.87 9.55 20.44
C SER A 246 -5.85 8.66 19.19
N TRP A 247 -5.79 7.34 19.39
CA TRP A 247 -5.84 6.38 18.27
C TRP A 247 -7.15 6.52 17.49
N GLU A 248 -8.25 6.72 18.21
CA GLU A 248 -9.58 6.87 17.65
C GLU A 248 -9.65 8.10 16.74
N ASP A 249 -9.07 9.22 17.17
CA ASP A 249 -9.05 10.47 16.37
C ASP A 249 -8.17 10.33 15.11
N VAL A 250 -6.96 9.77 15.24
CA VAL A 250 -6.06 9.62 14.08
C VAL A 250 -6.57 8.58 13.09
N LEU A 251 -7.22 7.51 13.57
CA LEU A 251 -7.86 6.51 12.72
C LEU A 251 -9.04 7.10 11.95
N GLU A 252 -9.92 7.85 12.62
CA GLU A 252 -11.04 8.51 11.94
C GLU A 252 -10.53 9.50 10.88
N SER A 253 -9.51 10.28 11.23
CA SER A 253 -8.86 11.21 10.31
C SER A 253 -8.27 10.48 9.10
N ALA A 254 -7.49 9.41 9.33
CA ALA A 254 -6.88 8.61 8.26
C ALA A 254 -7.91 7.99 7.31
N LEU A 255 -8.99 7.39 7.84
CA LEU A 255 -10.09 6.82 7.04
C LEU A 255 -10.78 7.88 6.18
N ARG A 256 -11.05 9.06 6.76
CA ARG A 256 -11.66 10.18 6.04
C ARG A 256 -10.74 10.70 4.93
N THR A 257 -9.45 10.78 5.23
CA THR A 257 -8.41 11.24 4.32
C THR A 257 -8.39 10.27 3.13
N GLU A 258 -8.28 8.96 3.37
CA GLU A 258 -8.33 7.92 2.32
C GLU A 258 -9.60 7.97 1.47
N ALA A 259 -10.76 8.12 2.10
CA ALA A 259 -12.02 8.27 1.38
C ALA A 259 -12.01 9.50 0.44
N SER A 260 -11.50 10.64 0.91
CA SER A 260 -11.38 11.87 0.11
C SER A 260 -10.41 11.70 -1.06
N HIS A 261 -9.29 11.00 -0.86
CA HIS A 261 -8.32 10.75 -1.91
C HIS A 261 -8.87 9.82 -2.99
N LYS A 262 -9.54 8.72 -2.61
CA LYS A 262 -10.26 7.85 -3.56
C LYS A 262 -11.33 8.62 -4.34
N ASP A 263 -12.09 9.49 -3.69
CA ASP A 263 -13.12 10.29 -4.36
C ASP A 263 -12.51 11.25 -5.40
N LYS A 264 -11.36 11.86 -5.10
CA LYS A 264 -10.60 12.68 -6.05
C LYS A 264 -10.13 11.87 -7.26
N GLN A 265 -9.59 10.66 -7.04
CA GLN A 265 -9.22 9.78 -8.15
C GLN A 265 -10.41 9.41 -9.04
N TYR A 266 -11.60 9.21 -8.45
CA TYR A 266 -12.82 8.99 -9.22
C TYR A 266 -13.25 10.23 -10.01
N LEU A 267 -13.14 11.42 -9.43
CA LEU A 267 -13.39 12.68 -10.16
C LEU A 267 -12.48 12.84 -11.37
N ASP A 268 -11.19 12.49 -11.24
CA ASP A 268 -10.22 12.66 -12.33
C ASP A 268 -10.38 11.60 -13.44
N ARG A 269 -10.88 10.40 -13.11
CA ARG A 269 -10.99 9.26 -14.04
C ARG A 269 -12.36 9.11 -14.68
N LEU A 270 -13.43 9.41 -13.96
CA LEU A 270 -14.81 9.19 -14.41
C LEU A 270 -15.34 10.41 -15.16
N SER A 271 -16.26 10.18 -16.10
CA SER A 271 -17.07 11.28 -16.63
C SER A 271 -18.00 11.86 -15.56
N ASP A 272 -18.44 13.10 -15.76
CA ASP A 272 -19.39 13.77 -14.84
C ASP A 272 -20.60 12.88 -14.52
N LEU A 273 -21.22 12.26 -15.54
CA LEU A 273 -22.38 11.39 -15.34
C LEU A 273 -22.04 10.14 -14.51
N GLN A 274 -20.92 9.48 -14.82
CA GLN A 274 -20.47 8.30 -14.08
C GLN A 274 -20.18 8.66 -12.61
N TYR A 275 -19.54 9.80 -12.35
CA TYR A 275 -19.29 10.28 -10.99
C TYR A 275 -20.59 10.62 -10.25
N GLN A 276 -21.51 11.37 -10.88
CA GLN A 276 -22.80 11.70 -10.28
C GLN A 276 -23.60 10.45 -9.93
N VAL A 277 -23.65 9.46 -10.83
CA VAL A 277 -24.35 8.20 -10.58
C VAL A 277 -23.68 7.42 -9.47
N THR A 278 -22.39 7.12 -9.59
CA THR A 278 -21.69 6.18 -8.70
C THR A 278 -21.36 6.76 -7.32
N ARG A 279 -21.09 8.07 -7.22
CA ARG A 279 -20.65 8.72 -5.97
C ARG A 279 -21.68 9.64 -5.35
N LYS A 280 -22.66 10.14 -6.12
CA LYS A 280 -23.74 11.02 -5.63
C LYS A 280 -25.13 10.39 -5.71
N SER A 281 -25.20 9.09 -6.02
CA SER A 281 -26.45 8.32 -6.15
C SER A 281 -27.45 8.97 -7.12
N ALA A 282 -26.95 9.60 -8.19
CA ALA A 282 -27.80 10.07 -9.27
C ALA A 282 -28.34 8.88 -10.10
N THR A 283 -29.39 9.13 -10.87
CA THR A 283 -30.00 8.13 -11.75
C THR A 283 -30.04 8.67 -13.17
N GLU A 284 -29.61 7.87 -14.14
CA GLU A 284 -29.72 8.19 -15.56
C GLU A 284 -31.19 8.33 -15.96
N PRO A 285 -31.53 9.13 -16.98
CA PRO A 285 -32.85 9.08 -17.59
C PRO A 285 -33.15 7.71 -18.21
N ALA A 286 -34.44 7.33 -18.21
CA ALA A 286 -34.88 6.13 -18.90
C ALA A 286 -34.58 6.23 -20.41
N PHE A 287 -34.18 5.11 -21.02
CA PHE A 287 -33.89 4.94 -22.45
C PHE A 287 -32.72 5.79 -22.97
N SER A 288 -31.84 6.30 -22.09
CA SER A 288 -30.67 7.08 -22.51
C SER A 288 -29.32 6.40 -22.25
N GLY A 289 -29.23 5.51 -21.27
CA GLY A 289 -27.97 4.88 -20.86
C GLY A 289 -27.38 3.95 -21.94
N MET A 290 -26.07 3.90 -22.08
CA MET A 290 -25.41 3.16 -23.16
C MET A 290 -25.80 1.67 -23.26
N TYR A 291 -26.17 1.03 -22.14
CA TYR A 291 -26.41 -0.41 -22.08
C TYR A 291 -27.89 -0.81 -21.94
N TRP A 292 -28.84 0.12 -22.03
CA TRP A 292 -30.26 -0.25 -21.85
C TRP A 292 -30.72 -1.29 -22.89
N ASP A 293 -30.35 -1.12 -24.17
CA ASP A 293 -30.66 -2.07 -25.26
C ASP A 293 -29.48 -2.97 -25.68
N GLU A 294 -28.42 -3.06 -24.85
CA GLU A 294 -27.28 -3.92 -25.14
C GLU A 294 -27.68 -5.41 -25.06
N LYS A 295 -27.24 -6.20 -26.04
CA LYS A 295 -27.63 -7.62 -26.24
C LYS A 295 -26.45 -8.54 -26.55
N ARG A 296 -25.24 -8.00 -26.69
CA ARG A 296 -24.02 -8.80 -26.89
C ARG A 296 -23.72 -9.68 -25.68
N HIS A 297 -22.96 -10.75 -25.91
CA HIS A 297 -22.49 -11.63 -24.84
C HIS A 297 -21.26 -11.03 -24.16
N GLY A 298 -21.22 -11.06 -22.83
CA GLY A 298 -20.20 -10.35 -22.08
C GLY A 298 -20.55 -10.11 -20.62
N ASN A 299 -19.62 -9.44 -19.96
CA ASN A 299 -19.62 -9.15 -18.53
C ASN A 299 -19.87 -7.67 -18.26
N TYR A 300 -20.58 -7.37 -17.18
CA TYR A 300 -20.77 -6.01 -16.68
C TYR A 300 -19.99 -5.82 -15.39
N ARG A 301 -18.98 -4.95 -15.44
CA ARG A 301 -18.07 -4.65 -14.34
C ARG A 301 -18.32 -3.27 -13.77
N CYS A 302 -18.06 -3.08 -12.49
CA CYS A 302 -18.20 -1.77 -11.86
C CYS A 302 -17.21 -0.75 -12.47
N ILE A 303 -17.70 0.39 -12.96
CA ILE A 303 -16.81 1.40 -13.58
C ILE A 303 -15.76 1.96 -12.58
N CYS A 304 -16.08 1.94 -11.27
CA CYS A 304 -15.20 2.46 -10.22
C CYS A 304 -14.06 1.51 -9.84
N CYS A 305 -14.26 0.20 -9.87
CA CYS A 305 -13.28 -0.75 -9.31
C CYS A 305 -13.11 -2.04 -10.13
N ASP A 306 -13.74 -2.13 -11.29
CA ASP A 306 -13.67 -3.27 -12.22
C ASP A 306 -14.23 -4.61 -11.68
N HIS A 307 -14.84 -4.58 -10.49
CA HIS A 307 -15.46 -5.75 -9.87
C HIS A 307 -16.61 -6.28 -10.74
N LEU A 308 -16.66 -7.59 -10.96
CA LEU A 308 -17.69 -8.23 -11.77
C LEU A 308 -19.06 -8.18 -11.06
N LEU A 309 -20.05 -7.58 -11.70
CA LEU A 309 -21.38 -7.35 -11.12
C LEU A 309 -22.44 -8.26 -11.73
N PHE A 310 -22.52 -8.30 -13.06
CA PHE A 310 -23.54 -9.05 -13.79
C PHE A 310 -22.96 -9.69 -15.06
N GLU A 311 -23.67 -10.68 -15.58
CA GLU A 311 -23.39 -11.29 -16.88
C GLU A 311 -24.57 -11.05 -17.83
N SER A 312 -24.30 -10.96 -19.13
CA SER A 312 -25.35 -10.76 -20.15
C SER A 312 -26.44 -11.83 -20.13
N LYS A 313 -26.12 -13.07 -19.71
CA LYS A 313 -27.09 -14.16 -19.53
C LYS A 313 -28.22 -13.82 -18.55
N SER A 314 -27.93 -12.93 -17.60
CA SER A 314 -28.90 -12.48 -16.60
C SER A 314 -29.69 -11.24 -17.02
N LYS A 315 -29.27 -10.59 -18.11
CA LYS A 315 -29.90 -9.38 -18.64
C LYS A 315 -31.18 -9.74 -19.39
N TYR A 316 -32.22 -8.96 -19.18
CA TYR A 316 -33.49 -9.11 -19.91
C TYR A 316 -34.15 -7.75 -20.15
N ASP A 317 -35.11 -7.71 -21.07
CA ASP A 317 -35.90 -6.51 -21.32
C ASP A 317 -37.09 -6.43 -20.35
N SER A 318 -37.02 -5.51 -19.39
CA SER A 318 -38.10 -5.23 -18.44
C SER A 318 -39.03 -4.10 -18.89
N GLY A 319 -38.70 -3.41 -19.98
CA GLY A 319 -39.38 -2.19 -20.42
C GLY A 319 -39.15 -0.96 -19.53
N CYS A 320 -38.29 -1.03 -18.50
CA CYS A 320 -38.07 0.10 -17.59
C CYS A 320 -37.22 1.23 -18.21
N GLY A 321 -36.43 0.95 -19.25
CA GLY A 321 -35.53 1.91 -19.89
C GLY A 321 -34.12 1.98 -19.30
N TRP A 322 -33.78 1.10 -18.36
CA TRP A 322 -32.42 0.89 -17.87
C TRP A 322 -32.01 -0.58 -18.06
N PRO A 323 -30.69 -0.88 -18.10
CA PRO A 323 -30.20 -2.25 -17.94
C PRO A 323 -30.91 -2.95 -16.79
N SER A 324 -31.51 -4.11 -17.10
CA SER A 324 -32.27 -4.91 -16.16
C SER A 324 -31.70 -6.31 -16.09
N PHE A 325 -31.39 -6.77 -14.88
CA PHE A 325 -30.90 -8.11 -14.63
C PHE A 325 -31.81 -8.83 -13.64
N HIS A 326 -31.97 -10.14 -13.78
CA HIS A 326 -32.76 -10.94 -12.83
C HIS A 326 -31.91 -11.49 -11.67
N THR A 327 -30.59 -11.58 -11.85
CA THR A 327 -29.67 -12.14 -10.85
C THR A 327 -28.30 -11.49 -10.98
N GLU A 328 -27.67 -11.21 -9.85
CA GLU A 328 -26.28 -10.74 -9.77
C GLU A 328 -25.26 -11.87 -9.99
N HIS A 329 -24.03 -11.54 -10.32
CA HIS A 329 -22.95 -12.54 -10.38
C HIS A 329 -22.66 -13.08 -8.98
N GLU A 330 -22.29 -14.36 -8.86
CA GLU A 330 -22.07 -15.03 -7.56
C GLU A 330 -20.98 -14.36 -6.70
N SER A 331 -19.97 -13.77 -7.35
CA SER A 331 -18.89 -13.05 -6.69
C SER A 331 -19.18 -11.56 -6.45
N SER A 332 -20.33 -11.05 -6.91
CA SER A 332 -20.63 -9.62 -6.91
C SER A 332 -20.77 -9.07 -5.49
N GLY A 333 -21.41 -9.83 -4.60
CA GLY A 333 -21.65 -9.47 -3.21
C GLY A 333 -22.41 -8.16 -3.03
N ILE A 334 -23.27 -7.79 -3.99
CA ILE A 334 -23.92 -6.47 -4.04
C ILE A 334 -24.60 -6.13 -2.70
N LEU A 335 -24.29 -4.95 -2.18
CA LEU A 335 -24.85 -4.46 -0.93
C LEU A 335 -26.25 -3.90 -1.19
N ARG A 336 -27.17 -4.23 -0.29
CA ARG A 336 -28.58 -3.82 -0.35
C ARG A 336 -28.87 -2.87 0.80
N ILE A 337 -29.29 -1.65 0.49
CA ILE A 337 -29.52 -0.59 1.46
C ILE A 337 -30.96 -0.11 1.32
N ALA A 338 -31.69 -0.01 2.43
CA ALA A 338 -33.04 0.53 2.42
C ALA A 338 -33.01 2.02 2.04
N ASP A 339 -33.74 2.39 0.99
CA ASP A 339 -33.86 3.75 0.49
C ASP A 339 -35.31 4.24 0.62
N ASN A 340 -35.52 5.24 1.48
CA ASN A 340 -36.81 5.87 1.75
C ASN A 340 -36.85 7.35 1.30
N SER A 341 -35.84 7.81 0.55
CA SER A 341 -35.63 9.23 0.22
C SER A 341 -36.77 9.88 -0.59
N LEU A 342 -37.52 9.08 -1.36
CA LEU A 342 -38.61 9.54 -2.23
C LEU A 342 -40.02 9.17 -1.73
N GLY A 343 -40.18 8.86 -0.44
CA GLY A 343 -41.48 8.55 0.16
C GLY A 343 -42.05 7.17 -0.22
N HIS A 344 -41.26 6.34 -0.90
CA HIS A 344 -41.55 4.94 -1.19
C HIS A 344 -40.35 4.09 -0.76
N SER A 345 -40.62 2.90 -0.22
CA SER A 345 -39.59 1.94 0.18
C SER A 345 -38.98 1.30 -1.07
N ARG A 346 -37.70 1.58 -1.33
CA ARG A 346 -36.89 0.93 -2.36
C ARG A 346 -35.65 0.32 -1.71
N VAL A 347 -34.96 -0.54 -2.45
CA VAL A 347 -33.68 -1.10 -2.03
C VAL A 347 -32.62 -0.60 -3.01
N GLU A 348 -31.77 0.32 -2.54
CA GLU A 348 -30.57 0.74 -3.25
C GLU A 348 -29.59 -0.43 -3.33
N VAL A 349 -28.98 -0.61 -4.50
CA VAL A 349 -27.91 -1.59 -4.69
C VAL A 349 -26.58 -0.89 -4.96
N LYS A 350 -25.56 -1.31 -4.21
CA LYS A 350 -24.20 -0.77 -4.29
C LYS A 350 -23.16 -1.86 -4.51
N CYS A 351 -22.06 -1.51 -5.16
CA CYS A 351 -20.90 -2.39 -5.28
C CYS A 351 -20.28 -2.62 -3.90
N ALA A 352 -20.10 -3.87 -3.48
CA ALA A 352 -19.46 -4.19 -2.20
C ALA A 352 -17.99 -3.77 -2.11
N SER A 353 -17.28 -3.73 -3.25
CA SER A 353 -15.84 -3.46 -3.26
C SER A 353 -15.50 -1.97 -3.14
N CYS A 354 -16.38 -1.06 -3.55
CA CYS A 354 -16.09 0.39 -3.58
C CYS A 354 -17.24 1.31 -3.14
N ASP A 355 -18.36 0.74 -2.67
CA ASP A 355 -19.57 1.46 -2.26
C ASP A 355 -20.19 2.33 -3.37
N ALA A 356 -19.87 2.06 -4.64
CA ALA A 356 -20.45 2.77 -5.77
C ALA A 356 -21.95 2.46 -5.88
N HIS A 357 -22.78 3.50 -6.00
CA HIS A 357 -24.19 3.35 -6.34
C HIS A 357 -24.34 2.77 -7.74
N LEU A 358 -25.10 1.67 -7.84
CA LEU A 358 -25.37 1.00 -9.10
C LEU A 358 -26.78 1.32 -9.59
N GLY A 359 -27.77 1.26 -8.69
CA GLY A 359 -29.18 1.47 -9.00
C GLY A 359 -30.06 0.95 -7.87
N HIS A 360 -31.16 0.28 -8.24
CA HIS A 360 -32.11 -0.29 -7.28
C HIS A 360 -32.55 -1.69 -7.68
N VAL A 361 -32.96 -2.49 -6.69
CA VAL A 361 -33.60 -3.80 -6.89
C VAL A 361 -35.08 -3.76 -6.49
N PHE A 362 -35.90 -4.46 -7.26
CA PHE A 362 -37.35 -4.54 -7.12
C PHE A 362 -37.83 -6.00 -7.17
N GLU A 363 -38.96 -6.30 -6.55
CA GLU A 363 -39.57 -7.66 -6.50
C GLU A 363 -40.57 -7.91 -7.66
N ASP A 364 -40.44 -7.17 -8.76
CA ASP A 364 -41.30 -7.24 -9.95
C ASP A 364 -40.60 -7.90 -11.16
N GLY A 365 -39.60 -8.72 -10.90
CA GLY A 365 -38.83 -9.45 -11.91
C GLY A 365 -39.43 -10.79 -12.32
N PRO A 366 -38.73 -11.55 -13.18
CA PRO A 366 -39.21 -12.84 -13.68
C PRO A 366 -39.26 -13.89 -12.56
N ALA A 367 -40.43 -14.49 -12.36
CA ALA A 367 -40.66 -15.47 -11.29
C ALA A 367 -39.74 -16.71 -11.37
N ASP A 368 -39.43 -17.16 -12.59
CA ASP A 368 -38.57 -18.32 -12.83
C ASP A 368 -37.12 -18.13 -12.33
N PHE A 369 -36.72 -16.87 -12.08
CA PHE A 369 -35.39 -16.48 -11.60
C PHE A 369 -35.40 -15.85 -10.20
N GLY A 370 -36.45 -16.10 -9.42
CA GLY A 370 -36.58 -15.61 -8.04
C GLY A 370 -37.39 -14.32 -7.89
N GLY A 371 -37.86 -13.72 -8.99
CA GLY A 371 -38.78 -12.58 -8.96
C GLY A 371 -38.11 -11.22 -8.75
N GLU A 372 -36.78 -11.14 -8.73
CA GLU A 372 -36.06 -9.87 -8.57
C GLU A 372 -35.73 -9.22 -9.92
N ARG A 373 -35.73 -7.89 -9.93
CA ARG A 373 -35.29 -7.05 -11.03
C ARG A 373 -34.29 -6.02 -10.52
N TYR A 374 -33.04 -6.18 -10.92
CA TYR A 374 -31.97 -5.22 -10.72
C TYR A 374 -32.03 -4.19 -11.84
N CYS A 375 -32.43 -2.97 -11.51
CA CYS A 375 -32.53 -1.85 -12.42
C CYS A 375 -31.29 -0.97 -12.23
N ILE A 376 -30.33 -1.07 -13.15
CA ILE A 376 -28.97 -0.57 -12.94
C ILE A 376 -28.64 0.53 -13.93
N ASN A 377 -27.96 1.57 -13.47
CA ASN A 377 -27.45 2.62 -14.34
C ASN A 377 -26.31 2.06 -15.22
N SER A 378 -26.40 2.27 -16.53
CA SER A 378 -25.32 2.03 -17.48
C SER A 378 -24.05 2.78 -17.06
N ALA A 379 -24.18 4.02 -16.60
CA ALA A 379 -23.04 4.83 -16.15
C ALA A 379 -22.35 4.31 -14.87
N SER A 380 -22.89 3.27 -14.21
CA SER A 380 -22.22 2.60 -13.09
C SER A 380 -21.39 1.38 -13.49
N MET A 381 -21.45 1.00 -14.77
CA MET A 381 -20.84 -0.22 -15.28
C MET A 381 -20.01 0.03 -16.54
N GLU A 382 -19.10 -0.88 -16.83
CA GLU A 382 -18.43 -1.04 -18.12
C GLU A 382 -18.77 -2.44 -18.65
N PHE A 383 -19.04 -2.55 -19.96
CA PHE A 383 -19.33 -3.81 -20.63
C PHE A 383 -18.07 -4.36 -21.32
N GLU A 384 -17.67 -5.57 -20.94
CA GLU A 384 -16.58 -6.33 -21.54
C GLU A 384 -17.18 -7.45 -22.40
N GLU A 385 -17.03 -7.37 -23.72
CA GLU A 385 -17.48 -8.39 -24.66
C GLU A 385 -16.60 -9.66 -24.56
N GLU A 386 -17.24 -10.83 -24.63
CA GLU A 386 -16.60 -12.16 -24.55
C GLU A 386 -15.78 -12.57 -25.78
#